data_AF-A0A4W3INZ4-F1
#
_entry.id   AF-A0A4W3INZ4-F1
#
_cell.length_a   1.000
_cell.length_b   1.000
_cell.length_c   1.000
_cell.angle_alpha   90.00
_cell.angle_beta   90.00
_cell.angle_gamma   90.00
#
_symmetry.space_group_name_H-M   'P 1'
#
loop_
_entity.id
_entity.type
_entity.pdbx_description
1 polymer ?
#
loop_
_entity_poly.entity_id
_entity_poly.type
_entity_poly.pdbx_seq_one_letter_code
_entity_poly.pdbx_strand_id
1 'polypeptide(L)'
;FLSDVHWAPLEFLWWTLSLQRQMMENLIIAKARQAALQRKMEERRLRLQEEANRRFSTNATLTPEEEEQRNVYASILEFEQDHEWPKQWKLKLKSQPNDLILVGGLVSQILSCPEHPISQLLKKLQCRIYSKLYPIVNTHFSDQVALTEPNAGTGLYPAQSQCLLNTDVKSSLHKGSRLKSSKSACCLGSVQDHVKNNTSEKNSPFEDLEQDMMKFELQPGSIADNMNLAVNSGQQILETEDMQLQDHLKNIVKDVHNSIDRLLTLCILAFEPLDSATGKDQCLASIEETFFQPIWMFLLALFRKVNHSREMALDKSLKLYRTAGPADVGVSDKLFPHKSTPSIGSYPYEIAVQELRSISKEFCPQKKLECIVRTLRLICDCAEQYCGSRQSGALIVSAIGADDLLPILSYVVLKSNLTQLVSECAALEEFIHEGYLIGEEGYCLTSMQSALLYVESLSKE
;
A
#
# COMPACT_ATOMS: atom_id res chain seq x y z
N PHE A 1 51.23 -22.93 -70.61
CA PHE A 1 51.51 -22.40 -69.27
C PHE A 1 51.18 -20.91 -69.08
N LEU A 2 50.44 -20.23 -69.98
CA LEU A 2 50.05 -18.81 -69.81
C LEU A 2 48.53 -18.56 -69.84
N SER A 3 47.71 -19.60 -69.99
CA SER A 3 46.25 -19.50 -70.09
C SER A 3 45.51 -19.59 -68.75
N ASP A 4 46.16 -20.04 -67.67
CA ASP A 4 45.52 -20.20 -66.34
C ASP A 4 45.61 -18.95 -65.45
N VAL A 5 46.48 -17.99 -65.77
CA VAL A 5 46.73 -16.83 -64.88
C VAL A 5 45.72 -15.68 -65.10
N HIS A 6 45.02 -15.66 -66.23
CA HIS A 6 44.10 -14.56 -66.58
C HIS A 6 42.65 -14.74 -66.09
N TRP A 7 42.25 -15.94 -65.69
CA TRP A 7 40.87 -16.23 -65.25
C TRP A 7 40.67 -16.13 -63.73
N ALA A 8 41.73 -16.28 -62.93
CA ALA A 8 41.67 -16.18 -61.47
C ALA A 8 41.03 -14.87 -60.94
N PRO A 9 41.30 -13.68 -61.52
CA PRO A 9 40.64 -12.44 -61.08
C PRO A 9 39.15 -12.40 -61.41
N LEU A 10 38.75 -12.98 -62.54
CA LEU A 10 37.35 -13.05 -62.99
C LEU A 10 36.55 -14.08 -62.18
N GLU A 11 37.16 -15.24 -61.87
CA GLU A 11 36.57 -16.22 -60.95
C GLU A 11 36.42 -15.63 -59.55
N PHE A 12 37.43 -14.92 -59.03
CA PHE A 12 37.35 -14.26 -57.73
C PHE A 12 36.23 -13.19 -57.70
N LEU A 13 36.11 -12.38 -58.76
CA LEU A 13 35.03 -11.40 -58.89
C LEU A 13 33.66 -12.08 -58.97
N TRP A 14 33.54 -13.19 -59.71
CA TRP A 14 32.32 -13.98 -59.82
C TRP A 14 31.93 -14.60 -58.47
N TRP A 15 32.87 -15.20 -57.74
CA TRP A 15 32.65 -15.73 -56.39
C TRP A 15 32.22 -14.63 -55.42
N THR A 16 32.84 -13.45 -55.51
CA THR A 16 32.50 -12.31 -54.65
C THR A 16 31.10 -11.78 -54.95
N LEU A 17 30.75 -11.59 -56.22
CA LEU A 17 29.42 -11.14 -56.66
C LEU A 17 28.34 -12.19 -56.36
N SER A 18 28.65 -13.48 -56.54
CA SER A 18 27.77 -14.60 -56.20
C SER A 18 27.50 -14.67 -54.69
N LEU A 19 28.54 -14.52 -53.87
CA LEU A 19 28.42 -14.45 -52.41
C LEU A 19 27.62 -13.22 -51.96
N GLN A 20 27.88 -12.04 -52.52
CA GLN A 20 27.11 -10.83 -52.23
C GLN A 20 25.63 -11.00 -52.59
N ARG A 21 25.33 -11.62 -53.73
CA ARG A 21 23.95 -11.94 -54.14
C ARG A 21 23.30 -12.91 -53.16
N GLN A 22 23.99 -13.97 -52.77
CA GLN A 22 23.47 -14.95 -51.81
C GLN A 22 23.23 -14.32 -50.43
N MET A 23 24.12 -13.45 -49.95
CA MET A 23 23.92 -12.69 -48.72
C MET A 23 22.72 -11.75 -48.81
N MET A 24 22.55 -11.05 -49.93
CA MET A 24 21.39 -10.19 -50.18
C MET A 24 20.09 -11.00 -50.20
N GLU A 25 20.06 -12.13 -50.90
CA GLU A 25 18.91 -13.05 -50.94
C GLU A 25 18.56 -13.57 -49.53
N ASN A 26 19.56 -14.00 -48.76
CA ASN A 26 19.38 -14.42 -47.37
C ASN A 26 18.85 -13.28 -46.48
N LEU A 27 19.33 -12.05 -46.67
CA LEU A 27 18.87 -10.87 -45.93
C LEU A 27 17.41 -10.54 -46.28
N ILE A 28 17.03 -10.61 -47.56
CA ILE A 28 15.65 -10.40 -48.01
C ILE A 28 14.73 -11.47 -47.41
N ILE A 29 15.15 -12.73 -47.41
CA ILE A 29 14.38 -13.83 -46.80
C ILE A 29 14.24 -13.62 -45.29
N ALA A 30 15.31 -13.23 -44.59
CA ALA A 30 15.26 -12.94 -43.16
C ALA A 30 14.32 -11.77 -42.83
N LYS A 31 14.40 -10.67 -43.59
CA LYS A 31 13.49 -9.53 -43.46
C LYS A 31 12.04 -9.91 -43.74
N ALA A 32 11.78 -10.71 -44.77
CA ALA A 32 10.43 -11.18 -45.09
C ALA A 32 9.87 -12.07 -43.96
N ARG A 33 10.69 -12.95 -43.38
CA ARG A 33 10.32 -13.76 -42.21
C ARG A 33 10.04 -12.89 -40.98
N GLN A 34 10.89 -11.91 -40.70
CA GLN A 34 10.70 -10.97 -39.60
C GLN A 34 9.39 -10.17 -39.77
N ALA A 35 9.13 -9.65 -40.97
CA ALA A 35 7.89 -8.93 -41.27
C ALA A 35 6.64 -9.83 -41.16
N ALA A 36 6.74 -11.09 -41.60
CA ALA A 36 5.65 -12.05 -41.45
C ALA A 36 5.38 -12.40 -39.99
N LEU A 37 6.42 -12.53 -39.16
CA LEU A 37 6.29 -12.71 -37.72
C LEU A 37 5.68 -11.47 -37.05
N GLN A 38 6.14 -10.26 -37.41
CA GLN A 38 5.59 -9.01 -36.90
C GLN A 38 4.10 -8.87 -37.20
N ARG A 39 3.66 -9.10 -38.44
CA ARG A 39 2.23 -9.06 -38.79
C ARG A 39 1.41 -10.07 -37.98
N LYS A 40 1.92 -11.29 -37.79
CA LYS A 40 1.24 -12.28 -36.95
C LYS A 40 1.13 -11.85 -35.50
N MET A 41 2.18 -11.23 -34.95
CA MET A 41 2.15 -10.68 -33.58
C MET A 41 1.16 -9.51 -33.46
N GLU A 42 1.13 -8.60 -34.44
CA GLU A 42 0.18 -7.47 -34.47
C GLU A 42 -1.27 -7.94 -34.61
N GLU A 43 -1.55 -8.88 -35.53
CA GLU A 43 -2.88 -9.47 -35.69
C GLU A 43 -3.35 -10.18 -34.40
N ARG A 44 -2.44 -10.88 -33.73
CA ARG A 44 -2.70 -11.51 -32.42
C ARG A 44 -3.05 -10.47 -31.37
N ARG A 45 -2.22 -9.43 -31.23
CA ARG A 45 -2.44 -8.34 -30.27
C ARG A 45 -3.77 -7.64 -30.52
N LEU A 46 -4.13 -7.39 -31.78
CA LEU A 46 -5.40 -6.75 -32.15
C LEU A 46 -6.60 -7.61 -31.77
N ARG A 47 -6.55 -8.93 -32.00
CA ARG A 47 -7.63 -9.85 -31.56
C ARG A 47 -7.79 -9.87 -30.05
N LEU A 48 -6.70 -9.88 -29.30
CA LEU A 48 -6.74 -9.86 -27.83
C LEU A 48 -7.26 -8.52 -27.31
N GLN A 49 -6.89 -7.42 -27.96
CA GLN A 49 -7.43 -6.10 -27.66
C GLN A 49 -8.95 -6.03 -27.91
N GLU A 50 -9.44 -6.62 -29.00
CA GLU A 50 -10.88 -6.73 -29.27
C GLU A 50 -11.59 -7.57 -28.22
N GLU A 51 -11.00 -8.69 -27.77
CA GLU A 51 -11.52 -9.51 -26.68
C GLU A 51 -11.58 -8.73 -25.36
N ALA A 52 -10.51 -7.99 -25.04
CA ALA A 52 -10.49 -7.09 -23.89
C ALA A 52 -11.60 -6.04 -23.98
N ASN A 53 -11.71 -5.34 -25.12
CA ASN A 53 -12.74 -4.34 -25.34
C ASN A 53 -14.15 -4.90 -25.14
N ARG A 54 -14.43 -6.13 -25.61
CA ARG A 54 -15.72 -6.81 -25.39
C ARG A 54 -16.06 -7.00 -23.92
N ARG A 55 -15.06 -7.26 -23.07
CA ARG A 55 -15.26 -7.44 -21.62
C ARG A 55 -15.59 -6.15 -20.88
N PHE A 56 -15.21 -4.99 -21.43
CA PHE A 56 -15.43 -3.66 -20.83
C PHE A 56 -16.45 -2.79 -21.61
N SER A 57 -17.19 -3.35 -22.57
CA SER A 57 -18.00 -2.63 -23.60
C SER A 57 -19.26 -1.87 -23.11
N THR A 58 -19.39 -1.54 -21.83
CA THR A 58 -20.63 -0.98 -21.29
C THR A 58 -20.73 0.55 -21.30
N ASN A 59 -19.63 1.30 -21.48
CA ASN A 59 -19.66 2.78 -21.37
C ASN A 59 -19.16 3.49 -22.66
N ALA A 60 -19.91 4.52 -23.09
CA ALA A 60 -19.62 5.32 -24.29
C ALA A 60 -18.53 6.39 -24.09
N THR A 61 -18.28 6.82 -22.85
CA THR A 61 -17.18 7.70 -22.48
C THR A 61 -16.07 6.89 -21.83
N LEU A 62 -15.09 6.51 -22.65
CA LEU A 62 -13.84 5.90 -22.20
C LEU A 62 -13.06 6.92 -21.39
N THR A 63 -12.97 6.71 -20.08
CA THR A 63 -11.99 7.43 -19.26
C THR A 63 -10.58 6.93 -19.59
N PRO A 64 -9.52 7.76 -19.47
CA PRO A 64 -8.15 7.29 -19.70
C PRO A 64 -7.77 6.14 -18.76
N GLU A 65 -8.38 6.12 -17.58
CA GLU A 65 -8.34 5.04 -16.61
C GLU A 65 -8.87 3.70 -17.13
N GLU A 66 -10.07 3.70 -17.74
CA GLU A 66 -10.69 2.51 -18.32
C GLU A 66 -9.91 2.03 -19.56
N GLU A 67 -9.37 2.95 -20.35
CA GLU A 67 -8.51 2.62 -21.49
C GLU A 67 -7.24 1.90 -21.02
N GLU A 68 -6.59 2.40 -19.97
CA GLU A 68 -5.42 1.76 -19.36
C GLU A 68 -5.77 0.35 -18.85
N GLN A 69 -6.92 0.18 -18.18
CA GLN A 69 -7.36 -1.16 -17.72
C GLN A 69 -7.57 -2.13 -18.87
N ARG A 70 -8.17 -1.69 -19.99
CA ARG A 70 -8.37 -2.53 -21.19
C ARG A 70 -7.03 -2.96 -21.80
N ASN A 71 -6.08 -2.03 -21.88
CA ASN A 71 -4.74 -2.31 -22.41
C ASN A 71 -3.97 -3.28 -21.51
N VAL A 72 -4.07 -3.12 -20.19
CA VAL A 72 -3.47 -4.06 -19.23
C VAL A 72 -4.13 -5.43 -19.34
N TYR A 73 -5.46 -5.50 -19.45
CA TYR A 73 -6.15 -6.79 -19.60
C TYR A 73 -5.80 -7.51 -20.90
N ALA A 74 -5.69 -6.79 -22.02
CA ALA A 74 -5.19 -7.36 -23.27
C ALA A 74 -3.76 -7.93 -23.11
N SER A 75 -2.91 -7.22 -22.37
CA SER A 75 -1.56 -7.69 -22.03
C SER A 75 -1.57 -8.94 -21.13
N ILE A 76 -2.55 -9.06 -20.23
CA ILE A 76 -2.75 -10.28 -19.42
C ILE A 76 -3.11 -11.47 -20.33
N LEU A 77 -4.05 -11.27 -21.26
CA LEU A 77 -4.44 -12.32 -22.22
C LEU A 77 -3.27 -12.76 -23.11
N GLU A 78 -2.40 -11.83 -23.49
CA GLU A 78 -1.16 -12.13 -24.22
C GLU A 78 -0.22 -12.97 -23.35
N PHE A 79 0.02 -12.54 -22.11
CA PHE A 79 0.86 -13.24 -21.14
C PHE A 79 0.38 -14.68 -20.87
N GLU A 80 -0.93 -14.89 -20.74
CA GLU A 80 -1.53 -16.22 -20.52
C GLU A 80 -1.33 -17.19 -21.69
N GLN A 81 -1.12 -16.67 -22.90
CA GLN A 81 -0.84 -17.50 -24.06
C GLN A 81 0.62 -17.92 -24.12
N ASP A 82 1.53 -17.07 -23.63
CA ASP A 82 2.97 -17.33 -23.61
C ASP A 82 3.41 -18.17 -22.39
N HIS A 83 2.58 -18.22 -21.33
CA HIS A 83 2.86 -18.94 -20.10
C HIS A 83 1.82 -20.00 -19.77
N GLU A 84 2.27 -21.19 -19.35
CA GLU A 84 1.37 -22.31 -19.01
C GLU A 84 0.86 -22.27 -17.56
N TRP A 85 1.60 -21.63 -16.65
CA TRP A 85 1.23 -21.60 -15.24
C TRP A 85 -0.12 -20.94 -14.95
N PRO A 86 -0.55 -19.82 -15.61
CA PRO A 86 -1.85 -19.22 -15.33
C PRO A 86 -3.01 -20.20 -15.63
N LYS A 87 -2.89 -20.97 -16.72
CA LYS A 87 -3.86 -22.02 -17.08
C LYS A 87 -3.91 -23.13 -16.03
N GLN A 88 -2.74 -23.58 -15.56
CA GLN A 88 -2.65 -24.59 -14.50
C GLN A 88 -3.30 -24.11 -13.20
N TRP A 89 -3.09 -22.84 -12.82
CA TRP A 89 -3.73 -22.25 -11.65
C TRP A 89 -5.24 -22.10 -11.81
N LYS A 90 -5.74 -21.69 -12.97
CA LYS A 90 -7.19 -21.68 -13.26
C LYS A 90 -7.81 -23.07 -13.10
N LEU A 91 -7.13 -24.13 -13.55
CA LEU A 91 -7.59 -25.50 -13.36
C LEU A 91 -7.56 -25.94 -11.89
N LYS A 92 -6.48 -25.63 -11.17
CA LYS A 92 -6.36 -25.91 -9.73
C LYS A 92 -7.47 -25.24 -8.92
N LEU A 93 -7.72 -23.95 -9.18
CA LEU A 93 -8.79 -23.20 -8.50
C LEU A 93 -10.19 -23.73 -8.87
N LYS A 94 -10.42 -24.15 -10.11
CA LYS A 94 -11.68 -24.81 -10.49
C LYS A 94 -11.90 -26.13 -9.75
N SER A 95 -10.82 -26.88 -9.49
CA SER A 95 -10.91 -28.12 -8.71
C SER A 95 -11.13 -27.89 -7.21
N GLN A 96 -10.65 -26.76 -6.67
CA GLN A 96 -10.70 -26.42 -5.24
C GLN A 96 -11.04 -24.93 -5.03
N PRO A 97 -12.30 -24.51 -5.28
CA PRO A 97 -12.67 -23.09 -5.34
C PRO A 97 -12.69 -22.36 -3.99
N ASN A 98 -12.71 -23.10 -2.87
CA ASN A 98 -12.77 -22.53 -1.51
C ASN A 98 -11.45 -22.64 -0.73
N ASP A 99 -10.35 -23.03 -1.38
CA ASP A 99 -9.05 -23.10 -0.73
C ASP A 99 -8.38 -21.72 -0.72
N LEU A 100 -8.46 -21.04 0.43
CA LEU A 100 -7.89 -19.70 0.63
C LEU A 100 -6.36 -19.69 0.51
N ILE A 101 -5.69 -20.81 0.80
CA ILE A 101 -4.24 -20.92 0.69
C ILE A 101 -3.84 -20.91 -0.80
N LEU A 102 -4.63 -21.57 -1.65
CA LEU A 102 -4.41 -21.54 -3.09
C LEU A 102 -4.67 -20.16 -3.67
N VAL A 103 -5.70 -19.44 -3.21
CA VAL A 103 -5.95 -18.06 -3.64
C VAL A 103 -4.79 -17.14 -3.27
N GLY A 104 -4.35 -17.16 -2.00
CA GLY A 104 -3.20 -16.38 -1.56
C GLY A 104 -1.92 -16.76 -2.31
N GLY A 105 -1.70 -18.05 -2.58
CA GLY A 105 -0.56 -18.55 -3.35
C GLY A 105 -0.55 -18.06 -4.80
N LEU A 106 -1.70 -18.06 -5.48
CA LEU A 106 -1.83 -17.51 -6.83
C LEU A 106 -1.50 -16.01 -6.84
N VAL A 107 -2.13 -15.25 -5.95
CA VAL A 107 -1.96 -13.78 -5.93
C VAL A 107 -0.53 -13.43 -5.57
N SER A 108 0.08 -14.13 -4.61
CA SER A 108 1.51 -13.98 -4.31
C SER A 108 2.40 -14.29 -5.52
N GLN A 109 2.12 -15.36 -6.29
CA GLN A 109 2.88 -15.67 -7.50
C GLN A 109 2.71 -14.60 -8.58
N ILE A 110 1.50 -14.09 -8.78
CA ILE A 110 1.21 -12.99 -9.71
C ILE A 110 2.09 -11.80 -9.32
N LEU A 111 1.92 -11.28 -8.10
CA LEU A 111 2.54 -10.04 -7.63
C LEU A 111 4.06 -10.14 -7.49
N SER A 112 4.60 -11.35 -7.30
CA SER A 112 6.05 -11.60 -7.29
C SER A 112 6.68 -11.68 -8.68
N CYS A 113 5.89 -11.92 -9.74
CA CYS A 113 6.39 -12.03 -11.10
C CYS A 113 6.53 -10.64 -11.75
N PRO A 114 7.74 -10.16 -12.08
CA PRO A 114 7.94 -8.80 -12.60
C PRO A 114 7.44 -8.62 -14.04
N GLU A 115 7.35 -9.69 -14.80
CA GLU A 115 6.86 -9.69 -16.18
C GLU A 115 5.33 -9.70 -16.25
N HIS A 116 4.65 -10.05 -15.15
CA HIS A 116 3.21 -10.13 -15.15
C HIS A 116 2.58 -8.72 -15.23
N PRO A 117 1.61 -8.46 -16.13
CA PRO A 117 1.05 -7.12 -16.32
C PRO A 117 0.41 -6.50 -15.06
N ILE A 118 -0.21 -7.32 -14.20
CA ILE A 118 -0.76 -6.84 -12.91
C ILE A 118 0.36 -6.34 -11.98
N SER A 119 1.52 -6.97 -11.98
CA SER A 119 2.67 -6.57 -11.14
C SER A 119 3.35 -5.31 -11.65
N GLN A 120 3.40 -5.15 -12.98
CA GLN A 120 3.84 -3.91 -13.60
C GLN A 120 2.87 -2.76 -13.30
N LEU A 121 1.56 -3.02 -13.37
CA LEU A 121 0.54 -2.05 -13.00
C LEU A 121 0.62 -1.69 -11.51
N LEU A 122 0.80 -2.66 -10.61
CA LEU A 122 1.01 -2.43 -9.18
C LEU A 122 2.14 -1.42 -8.96
N LYS A 123 3.32 -1.67 -9.53
CA LYS A 123 4.48 -0.78 -9.43
C LYS A 123 4.18 0.61 -10.00
N LYS A 124 3.52 0.68 -11.15
CA LYS A 124 3.14 1.97 -11.78
C LYS A 124 2.21 2.79 -10.88
N LEU A 125 1.20 2.14 -10.27
CA LEU A 125 0.26 2.79 -9.36
C LEU A 125 0.94 3.24 -8.06
N GLN A 126 1.82 2.41 -7.49
CA GLN A 126 2.65 2.77 -6.34
C GLN A 126 3.53 4.00 -6.65
N CYS A 127 4.19 4.03 -7.82
CA CYS A 127 5.00 5.17 -8.24
C CYS A 127 4.18 6.46 -8.43
N ARG A 128 2.96 6.35 -8.97
CA ARG A 128 2.04 7.50 -9.12
C ARG A 128 1.64 8.10 -7.77
N ILE A 129 1.38 7.27 -6.78
CA ILE A 129 1.05 7.74 -5.42
C ILE A 129 2.30 8.33 -4.77
N TYR A 130 3.44 7.65 -4.90
CA TYR A 130 4.72 8.14 -4.39
C TYR A 130 5.09 9.51 -4.96
N SER A 131 4.92 9.75 -6.27
CA SER A 131 5.26 11.04 -6.88
C SER A 131 4.37 12.18 -6.37
N LYS A 132 3.12 11.91 -6.00
CA LYS A 132 2.21 12.88 -5.35
C LYS A 132 2.59 13.13 -3.89
N LEU A 133 3.03 12.09 -3.17
CA LEU A 133 3.44 12.18 -1.77
C LEU A 133 4.81 12.86 -1.59
N TYR A 134 5.74 12.59 -2.49
CA TYR A 134 7.13 13.05 -2.41
C TYR A 134 7.29 14.55 -2.16
N PRO A 135 6.65 15.49 -2.89
CA PRO A 135 6.81 16.92 -2.63
C PRO A 135 6.32 17.31 -1.24
N ILE A 136 5.26 16.68 -0.75
CA ILE A 136 4.66 16.99 0.56
C ILE A 136 5.57 16.48 1.69
N VAL A 137 6.15 15.28 1.55
CA VAL A 137 7.05 14.69 2.54
C VAL A 137 8.45 15.29 2.47
N ASN A 138 8.94 15.72 1.30
CA ASN A 138 10.28 16.30 1.19
C ASN A 138 10.39 17.68 1.86
N THR A 139 9.30 18.46 1.91
CA THR A 139 9.27 19.69 2.74
C THR A 139 9.57 19.42 4.21
N HIS A 140 9.21 18.24 4.72
CA HIS A 140 9.43 17.84 6.11
C HIS A 140 10.90 17.53 6.44
N PHE A 141 11.71 17.04 5.47
CA PHE A 141 13.15 16.84 5.71
C PHE A 141 13.89 18.17 5.79
N SER A 142 13.47 19.18 5.02
CA SER A 142 14.05 20.52 5.09
C SER A 142 13.68 21.27 6.38
N ASP A 143 12.44 21.13 6.86
CA ASP A 143 11.98 21.77 8.11
C ASP A 143 12.59 21.15 9.37
N GLN A 144 12.94 19.85 9.36
CA GLN A 144 13.67 19.22 10.46
C GLN A 144 15.12 19.71 10.59
N VAL A 145 15.75 20.13 9.49
CA VAL A 145 17.11 20.71 9.50
C VAL A 145 17.08 22.17 10.01
N ALA A 146 15.98 22.90 9.80
CA ALA A 146 15.86 24.30 10.23
C ALA A 146 15.57 24.48 11.74
N LEU A 147 15.10 23.44 12.44
CA LEU A 147 14.82 23.49 13.89
C LEU A 147 15.98 22.99 14.77
N THR A 148 17.16 22.76 14.19
CA THR A 148 18.33 22.29 14.95
C THR A 148 19.60 23.07 14.60
N GLU A 149 19.69 24.32 15.06
CA GLU A 149 20.97 25.02 15.21
C GLU A 149 21.63 24.68 16.57
N PRO A 150 22.98 24.77 16.67
CA PRO A 150 23.77 23.81 17.42
C PRO A 150 24.10 24.28 18.84
N ASN A 151 23.74 23.49 19.86
CA ASN A 151 24.43 23.55 21.14
C ASN A 151 25.63 22.59 21.12
N ALA A 152 26.81 23.21 21.11
CA ALA A 152 28.09 22.54 21.18
C ALA A 152 28.23 21.71 22.47
N GLY A 153 28.71 20.47 22.33
CA GLY A 153 29.35 19.75 23.42
C GLY A 153 28.94 18.28 23.53
N THR A 154 29.85 17.43 23.05
CA THR A 154 29.98 15.99 23.38
C THR A 154 29.15 15.05 22.52
N GLY A 155 29.85 14.44 21.56
CA GLY A 155 29.27 13.49 20.61
C GLY A 155 29.02 12.11 21.19
N LEU A 156 28.22 11.35 20.43
CA LEU A 156 28.38 9.95 20.07
C LEU A 156 27.30 9.64 19.01
N TYR A 157 27.72 9.50 17.74
CA TYR A 157 27.03 8.67 16.74
C TYR A 157 27.11 7.20 17.17
N PRO A 158 26.13 6.32 16.87
CA PRO A 158 25.94 5.74 15.52
C PRO A 158 24.43 5.50 15.17
N ALA A 159 23.97 5.12 13.98
CA ALA A 159 24.53 4.88 12.66
C ALA A 159 23.36 4.94 11.65
N GLN A 160 23.73 5.19 10.40
CA GLN A 160 22.92 5.06 9.20
C GLN A 160 22.25 3.67 9.11
N SER A 161 20.93 3.64 8.96
CA SER A 161 20.25 2.49 8.37
C SER A 161 20.08 2.78 6.88
N GLN A 162 21.07 2.36 6.10
CA GLN A 162 20.91 2.16 4.66
C GLN A 162 19.88 1.04 4.47
N CYS A 163 18.68 1.37 3.99
CA CYS A 163 17.71 0.38 3.53
C CYS A 163 18.21 -0.21 2.20
N LEU A 164 19.06 -1.22 2.29
CA LEU A 164 19.28 -2.17 1.19
C LEU A 164 18.09 -3.12 1.15
N LEU A 165 17.35 -3.07 0.05
CA LEU A 165 16.32 -4.04 -0.32
C LEU A 165 16.97 -5.43 -0.49
N ASN A 166 16.95 -6.24 0.57
CA ASN A 166 17.16 -7.67 0.48
C ASN A 166 15.83 -8.38 0.81
N THR A 167 15.13 -8.82 -0.23
CA THR A 167 14.01 -9.76 -0.11
C THR A 167 14.55 -11.17 0.04
N ASP A 168 14.56 -11.68 1.26
CA ASP A 168 14.66 -13.12 1.52
C ASP A 168 14.07 -13.43 2.90
N VAL A 169 12.77 -13.75 2.97
CA VAL A 169 12.20 -14.45 4.14
C VAL A 169 11.12 -15.43 3.70
N LYS A 170 11.35 -16.69 4.09
CA LYS A 170 10.46 -17.84 4.00
C LYS A 170 9.19 -17.63 4.81
N SER A 171 8.04 -17.96 4.22
CA SER A 171 6.73 -17.92 4.86
C SER A 171 6.55 -19.03 5.91
N SER A 172 6.11 -18.64 7.11
CA SER A 172 5.59 -19.54 8.13
C SER A 172 4.07 -19.37 8.19
N LEU A 173 3.35 -20.42 7.78
CA LEU A 173 1.90 -20.50 7.72
C LEU A 173 1.31 -20.72 9.13
N HIS A 174 0.38 -19.87 9.57
CA HIS A 174 -0.58 -20.23 10.62
C HIS A 174 -2.02 -19.81 10.26
N LYS A 175 -2.97 -20.59 10.79
CA LYS A 175 -4.33 -20.90 10.31
C LYS A 175 -5.43 -19.97 10.87
N GLY A 176 -6.49 -19.77 10.07
CA GLY A 176 -7.90 -19.56 10.49
C GLY A 176 -8.32 -18.09 10.67
N SER A 177 -9.53 -17.62 10.33
CA SER A 177 -10.83 -18.28 10.19
C SER A 177 -11.84 -17.46 9.33
N ARG A 178 -12.80 -18.18 8.72
CA ARG A 178 -13.90 -17.77 7.82
C ARG A 178 -14.95 -16.85 8.46
N LEU A 179 -15.72 -16.09 7.66
CA LEU A 179 -17.19 -15.81 7.79
C LEU A 179 -17.70 -15.05 6.51
N LYS A 180 -18.42 -15.67 5.56
CA LYS A 180 -19.89 -15.64 5.27
C LYS A 180 -20.53 -14.33 4.74
N SER A 181 -20.54 -14.19 3.41
CA SER A 181 -21.62 -13.79 2.46
C SER A 181 -22.80 -12.91 2.92
N SER A 182 -23.05 -11.82 2.18
CA SER A 182 -24.40 -11.46 1.67
C SER A 182 -24.38 -10.51 0.47
N LYS A 183 -25.48 -10.58 -0.31
CA LYS A 183 -25.69 -10.11 -1.69
C LYS A 183 -26.41 -8.75 -1.75
N SER A 184 -26.10 -7.92 -2.76
CA SER A 184 -27.01 -6.93 -3.39
C SER A 184 -26.26 -6.24 -4.55
N ALA A 185 -26.55 -6.46 -5.84
CA ALA A 185 -27.69 -6.02 -6.67
C ALA A 185 -27.70 -4.52 -7.04
N CYS A 186 -27.39 -4.31 -8.32
CA CYS A 186 -27.30 -3.12 -9.18
C CYS A 186 -28.41 -2.06 -9.07
N CYS A 187 -28.12 -0.85 -9.57
CA CYS A 187 -29.03 -0.10 -10.47
C CYS A 187 -28.28 0.99 -11.28
N LEU A 188 -28.46 0.95 -12.60
CA LEU A 188 -28.02 1.90 -13.63
C LEU A 188 -29.05 3.03 -13.81
N GLY A 189 -28.59 4.21 -14.23
CA GLY A 189 -29.41 5.31 -14.73
C GLY A 189 -28.77 5.95 -15.97
N SER A 190 -29.43 5.79 -17.11
CA SER A 190 -29.09 6.28 -18.46
C SER A 190 -29.66 7.68 -18.72
N VAL A 191 -28.94 8.56 -19.44
CA VAL A 191 -29.48 9.44 -20.51
C VAL A 191 -28.36 9.80 -21.51
N GLN A 192 -28.73 9.82 -22.79
CA GLN A 192 -27.98 10.06 -24.04
C GLN A 192 -27.42 11.49 -24.19
N ASP A 193 -26.32 11.66 -24.94
CA ASP A 193 -26.36 12.42 -26.20
C ASP A 193 -25.08 12.27 -27.06
N HIS A 194 -25.28 12.39 -28.37
CA HIS A 194 -24.35 12.15 -29.47
C HIS A 194 -23.21 13.19 -29.60
N VAL A 195 -22.04 12.79 -30.15
CA VAL A 195 -21.33 13.45 -31.28
C VAL A 195 -20.06 12.65 -31.67
N LYS A 196 -19.67 12.82 -32.94
CA LYS A 196 -18.86 11.97 -33.83
C LYS A 196 -17.34 12.01 -33.61
N ASN A 197 -16.73 10.88 -33.97
CA ASN A 197 -15.30 10.57 -34.13
C ASN A 197 -14.49 11.58 -34.96
N ASN A 198 -13.19 11.66 -34.65
CA ASN A 198 -12.13 11.59 -35.65
C ASN A 198 -10.80 11.08 -35.05
N THR A 199 -9.97 10.56 -35.94
CA THR A 199 -8.97 9.50 -35.81
C THR A 199 -7.55 9.95 -35.45
N SER A 200 -6.83 8.96 -34.89
CA SER A 200 -5.41 8.62 -35.03
C SER A 200 -4.34 9.57 -34.49
N GLU A 201 -3.52 9.07 -33.55
CA GLU A 201 -2.09 8.85 -33.81
C GLU A 201 -1.45 7.88 -32.80
N LYS A 202 -0.45 7.16 -33.30
CA LYS A 202 0.33 6.12 -32.62
C LYS A 202 1.10 6.69 -31.43
N ASN A 203 1.33 5.89 -30.39
CA ASN A 203 2.66 5.60 -29.83
C ASN A 203 2.58 4.52 -28.74
N SER A 204 3.60 3.67 -28.71
CA SER A 204 3.84 2.56 -27.77
C SER A 204 4.05 3.09 -26.33
N PRO A 205 3.20 2.75 -25.34
CA PRO A 205 3.24 3.43 -24.03
C PRO A 205 4.06 2.67 -22.98
N PHE A 206 5.27 2.21 -23.31
CA PHE A 206 6.06 1.41 -22.36
C PHE A 206 7.56 1.71 -22.28
N GLU A 207 8.12 2.60 -23.12
CA GLU A 207 9.54 2.97 -23.05
C GLU A 207 9.83 4.30 -22.32
N ASP A 208 8.81 5.03 -21.84
CA ASP A 208 9.01 6.39 -21.29
C ASP A 208 9.31 6.46 -19.77
N LEU A 209 9.30 5.34 -19.05
CA LEU A 209 9.40 5.36 -17.57
C LEU A 209 10.83 5.59 -17.06
N GLU A 210 11.86 5.37 -17.87
CA GLU A 210 13.26 5.66 -17.51
C GLU A 210 13.68 7.08 -17.89
N GLN A 211 13.00 7.70 -18.87
CA GLN A 211 13.35 9.02 -19.39
C GLN A 211 12.87 10.16 -18.47
N ASP A 212 11.74 9.97 -17.76
CA ASP A 212 11.17 10.97 -16.85
C ASP A 212 11.91 11.08 -15.50
N MET A 213 12.76 10.10 -15.16
CA MET A 213 13.51 10.10 -13.91
C MET A 213 14.79 10.94 -13.97
N MET A 214 15.24 11.38 -15.16
CA MET A 214 16.52 12.08 -15.38
C MET A 214 16.42 13.58 -15.71
N LYS A 215 15.25 14.22 -15.64
CA LYS A 215 15.10 15.67 -15.94
C LYS A 215 14.62 16.49 -14.74
N PHE A 216 15.48 16.68 -13.74
CA PHE A 216 15.37 17.80 -12.82
C PHE A 216 16.77 18.24 -12.36
N GLU A 217 17.47 18.99 -13.23
CA GLU A 217 18.60 19.83 -12.80
C GLU A 217 18.05 21.20 -12.39
N LEU A 218 18.41 21.65 -11.18
CA LEU A 218 18.04 22.95 -10.62
C LEU A 218 18.65 24.11 -11.42
N GLN A 219 17.86 25.16 -11.65
CA GLN A 219 18.34 26.50 -12.02
C GLN A 219 18.02 27.49 -10.89
N PRO A 220 18.99 28.31 -10.43
CA PRO A 220 18.80 29.27 -9.34
C PRO A 220 18.41 30.67 -9.84
N GLY A 221 17.53 31.35 -9.11
CA GLY A 221 17.23 32.78 -9.22
C GLY A 221 15.92 33.09 -8.50
N SER A 222 15.70 34.17 -7.76
CA SER A 222 16.46 35.40 -7.48
C SER A 222 15.92 35.94 -6.15
N ILE A 223 16.80 36.33 -5.24
CA ILE A 223 16.45 37.07 -4.01
C ILE A 223 16.27 38.54 -4.39
N ALA A 224 15.06 39.07 -4.24
CA ALA A 224 14.79 40.44 -3.76
C ALA A 224 13.28 40.72 -3.78
N ASP A 225 12.85 41.45 -2.75
CA ASP A 225 11.61 42.20 -2.64
C ASP A 225 10.34 41.42 -2.28
N ASN A 226 10.10 41.32 -0.96
CA ASN A 226 8.92 41.94 -0.36
C ASN A 226 8.94 41.80 1.17
N MET A 227 9.68 42.69 1.84
CA MET A 227 9.36 43.10 3.21
C MET A 227 8.26 44.16 3.11
N ASN A 228 7.08 43.83 3.65
CA ASN A 228 6.07 44.72 4.28
C ASN A 228 4.66 44.22 3.98
N LEU A 229 4.16 43.29 4.81
CA LEU A 229 2.74 43.06 5.15
C LEU A 229 2.62 41.87 6.13
N ALA A 230 3.43 41.86 7.18
CA ALA A 230 3.18 41.06 8.39
C ALA A 230 2.56 42.05 9.39
N VAL A 231 1.31 41.89 9.83
CA VAL A 231 1.00 41.18 11.09
C VAL A 231 -0.46 40.64 11.12
N ASN A 232 -1.27 40.83 10.07
CA ASN A 232 -2.70 40.37 10.07
C ASN A 232 -3.02 39.18 9.16
N SER A 233 -2.04 38.62 8.45
CA SER A 233 -2.22 37.58 7.43
C SER A 233 -1.92 36.15 7.92
N GLY A 234 -1.27 36.01 9.08
CA GLY A 234 -0.73 34.71 9.54
C GLY A 234 -1.78 33.65 9.89
N GLN A 235 -2.94 34.05 10.42
CA GLN A 235 -4.02 33.11 10.75
C GLN A 235 -4.81 32.65 9.52
N GLN A 236 -5.04 33.52 8.53
CA GLN A 236 -5.70 33.12 7.28
C GLN A 236 -4.81 32.25 6.38
N ILE A 237 -3.49 32.44 6.41
CA ILE A 237 -2.56 31.63 5.61
C ILE A 237 -2.47 30.20 6.15
N LEU A 238 -2.37 30.02 7.48
CA LEU A 238 -2.30 28.69 8.11
C LEU A 238 -3.60 27.89 7.95
N GLU A 239 -4.76 28.52 8.11
CA GLU A 239 -6.06 27.85 7.90
C GLU A 239 -6.27 27.42 6.44
N THR A 240 -5.75 28.21 5.49
CA THR A 240 -5.81 27.87 4.05
C THR A 240 -4.88 26.71 3.72
N GLU A 241 -3.68 26.66 4.29
CA GLU A 241 -2.71 25.57 4.12
C GLU A 241 -3.20 24.26 4.73
N ASP A 242 -3.80 24.29 5.92
CA ASP A 242 -4.38 23.10 6.58
C ASP A 242 -5.55 22.53 5.77
N MET A 243 -6.44 23.38 5.25
CA MET A 243 -7.56 22.97 4.40
C MET A 243 -7.06 22.36 3.09
N GLN A 244 -6.02 22.95 2.47
CA GLN A 244 -5.38 22.39 1.28
C GLN A 244 -4.77 21.02 1.58
N LEU A 245 -4.07 20.86 2.69
CA LEU A 245 -3.45 19.59 3.06
C LEU A 245 -4.47 18.48 3.30
N GLN A 246 -5.61 18.80 3.91
CA GLN A 246 -6.73 17.86 4.06
C GLN A 246 -7.34 17.45 2.72
N ASP A 247 -7.47 18.38 1.77
CA ASP A 247 -7.96 18.04 0.42
C ASP A 247 -6.96 17.12 -0.31
N HIS A 248 -5.66 17.41 -0.21
CA HIS A 248 -4.62 16.54 -0.76
C HIS A 248 -4.66 15.14 -0.13
N LEU A 249 -4.86 15.04 1.19
CA LEU A 249 -5.04 13.76 1.87
C LEU A 249 -6.22 12.98 1.29
N LYS A 250 -7.40 13.60 1.17
CA LYS A 250 -8.60 12.96 0.62
C LYS A 250 -8.38 12.47 -0.81
N ASN A 251 -7.73 13.27 -1.64
CA ASN A 251 -7.41 12.90 -3.01
C ASN A 251 -6.45 11.70 -3.07
N ILE A 252 -5.43 11.67 -2.21
CA ILE A 252 -4.48 10.55 -2.15
C ILE A 252 -5.15 9.27 -1.63
N VAL A 253 -6.00 9.37 -0.59
CA VAL A 253 -6.77 8.23 -0.07
C VAL A 253 -7.66 7.65 -1.17
N LYS A 254 -8.37 8.52 -1.90
CA LYS A 254 -9.19 8.12 -3.06
C LYS A 254 -8.36 7.44 -4.14
N ASP A 255 -7.17 7.96 -4.46
CA ASP A 255 -6.28 7.37 -5.46
C ASP A 255 -5.76 5.97 -5.04
N VAL A 256 -5.45 5.78 -3.75
CA VAL A 256 -5.07 4.48 -3.18
C VAL A 256 -6.21 3.48 -3.35
N HIS A 257 -7.42 3.83 -2.92
CA HIS A 257 -8.61 2.97 -3.05
C HIS A 257 -8.90 2.60 -4.50
N ASN A 258 -8.91 3.60 -5.40
CA ASN A 258 -9.08 3.36 -6.83
C ASN A 258 -8.00 2.43 -7.39
N SER A 259 -6.75 2.59 -6.96
CA SER A 259 -5.62 1.76 -7.42
C SER A 259 -5.79 0.30 -7.01
N ILE A 260 -6.17 0.06 -5.76
CA ILE A 260 -6.41 -1.29 -5.22
C ILE A 260 -7.63 -1.93 -5.92
N ASP A 261 -8.73 -1.20 -6.09
CA ASP A 261 -9.94 -1.69 -6.77
C ASP A 261 -9.66 -2.08 -8.23
N ARG A 262 -8.82 -1.30 -8.92
CA ARG A 262 -8.37 -1.65 -10.28
C ARG A 262 -7.61 -2.96 -10.33
N LEU A 263 -6.66 -3.15 -9.41
CA LEU A 263 -5.87 -4.38 -9.34
C LEU A 263 -6.76 -5.57 -9.02
N LEU A 264 -7.68 -5.42 -8.06
CA LEU A 264 -8.64 -6.45 -7.69
C LEU A 264 -9.54 -6.83 -8.88
N THR A 265 -10.10 -5.83 -9.56
CA THR A 265 -10.93 -6.03 -10.76
C THR A 265 -10.18 -6.81 -11.84
N LEU A 266 -8.93 -6.45 -12.13
CA LEU A 266 -8.10 -7.16 -13.11
C LEU A 266 -7.76 -8.59 -12.67
N CYS A 267 -7.48 -8.81 -11.40
CA CYS A 267 -7.27 -10.16 -10.84
C CYS A 267 -8.51 -11.04 -11.03
N ILE A 268 -9.70 -10.53 -10.71
CA ILE A 268 -10.97 -11.27 -10.84
C ILE A 268 -11.28 -11.55 -12.33
N LEU A 269 -11.05 -10.58 -13.21
CA LEU A 269 -11.25 -10.74 -14.66
C LEU A 269 -10.28 -11.75 -15.28
N ALA A 270 -9.03 -11.77 -14.83
CA ALA A 270 -8.03 -12.73 -15.27
C ALA A 270 -8.33 -14.13 -14.73
N PHE A 271 -8.76 -14.22 -13.47
CA PHE A 271 -9.02 -15.47 -12.76
C PHE A 271 -10.45 -15.50 -12.21
N GLU A 272 -11.41 -15.82 -13.07
CA GLU A 272 -12.84 -15.96 -12.75
C GLU A 272 -13.15 -16.75 -11.45
N PRO A 273 -12.42 -17.83 -11.07
CA PRO A 273 -12.67 -18.52 -9.80
C PRO A 273 -12.51 -17.65 -8.54
N LEU A 274 -11.84 -16.49 -8.66
CA LEU A 274 -11.70 -15.51 -7.57
C LEU A 274 -12.99 -14.72 -7.31
N ASP A 275 -14.00 -14.78 -8.19
CA ASP A 275 -15.26 -14.01 -8.09
C ASP A 275 -16.20 -14.47 -6.95
N SER A 276 -15.74 -15.39 -6.09
CA SER A 276 -16.44 -15.72 -4.84
C SER A 276 -16.16 -14.67 -3.77
N ALA A 277 -17.10 -14.45 -2.84
CA ALA A 277 -16.91 -13.47 -1.75
C ALA A 277 -15.58 -13.70 -0.99
N THR A 278 -15.33 -14.93 -0.55
CA THR A 278 -14.10 -15.28 0.16
C THR A 278 -12.84 -15.21 -0.70
N GLY A 279 -12.96 -15.45 -2.01
CA GLY A 279 -11.86 -15.31 -2.96
C GLY A 279 -11.47 -13.85 -3.17
N LYS A 280 -12.47 -12.96 -3.28
CA LYS A 280 -12.29 -11.51 -3.34
C LYS A 280 -11.61 -10.98 -2.09
N ASP A 281 -12.10 -11.35 -0.92
CA ASP A 281 -11.54 -10.90 0.37
C ASP A 281 -10.07 -11.30 0.51
N GLN A 282 -9.73 -12.56 0.21
CA GLN A 282 -8.34 -13.05 0.26
C GLN A 282 -7.45 -12.40 -0.81
N CYS A 283 -8.00 -12.16 -2.01
CA CYS A 283 -7.28 -11.48 -3.08
C CYS A 283 -6.98 -10.03 -2.70
N LEU A 284 -7.97 -9.31 -2.18
CA LEU A 284 -7.85 -7.95 -1.68
C LEU A 284 -6.79 -7.86 -0.58
N ALA A 285 -6.86 -8.72 0.44
CA ALA A 285 -5.86 -8.75 1.52
C ALA A 285 -4.43 -8.94 1.00
N SER A 286 -4.25 -9.82 0.01
CA SER A 286 -2.94 -10.08 -0.60
C SER A 286 -2.45 -8.89 -1.44
N ILE A 287 -3.35 -8.21 -2.15
CA ILE A 287 -3.03 -6.99 -2.89
C ILE A 287 -2.62 -5.88 -1.91
N GLU A 288 -3.44 -5.60 -0.90
CA GLU A 288 -3.19 -4.57 0.12
C GLU A 288 -1.82 -4.75 0.80
N GLU A 289 -1.49 -5.98 1.21
CA GLU A 289 -0.21 -6.28 1.86
C GLU A 289 0.98 -5.84 0.99
N THR A 290 0.97 -6.20 -0.31
CA THR A 290 2.03 -5.79 -1.24
C THR A 290 1.95 -4.32 -1.65
N PHE A 291 0.74 -3.76 -1.70
CA PHE A 291 0.47 -2.40 -2.16
C PHE A 291 1.00 -1.38 -1.16
N PHE A 292 0.65 -1.54 0.12
CA PHE A 292 0.99 -0.59 1.17
C PHE A 292 2.46 -0.67 1.60
N GLN A 293 3.10 -1.84 1.55
CA GLN A 293 4.45 -2.04 2.07
C GLN A 293 5.49 -0.97 1.63
N PRO A 294 5.63 -0.60 0.35
CA PRO A 294 6.59 0.43 -0.07
C PRO A 294 6.12 1.87 0.15
N ILE A 295 4.81 2.12 0.25
CA ILE A 295 4.23 3.48 0.29
C ILE A 295 3.82 3.92 1.69
N TRP A 296 3.65 2.98 2.63
CA TRP A 296 3.05 3.22 3.94
C TRP A 296 3.76 4.34 4.72
N MET A 297 5.09 4.36 4.72
CA MET A 297 5.84 5.39 5.45
C MET A 297 5.55 6.80 4.93
N PHE A 298 5.33 6.96 3.62
CA PHE A 298 5.01 8.24 3.01
C PHE A 298 3.56 8.63 3.25
N LEU A 299 2.63 7.66 3.21
CA LEU A 299 1.24 7.88 3.60
C LEU A 299 1.17 8.31 5.07
N LEU A 300 1.82 7.57 5.97
CA LEU A 300 1.86 7.90 7.38
C LEU A 300 2.44 9.31 7.60
N ALA A 301 3.52 9.68 6.92
CA ALA A 301 4.07 11.04 7.01
C ALA A 301 3.04 12.13 6.66
N LEU A 302 2.20 11.91 5.63
CA LEU A 302 1.10 12.82 5.30
C LEU A 302 0.05 12.88 6.42
N PHE A 303 -0.39 11.73 6.94
CA PHE A 303 -1.33 11.67 8.07
C PHE A 303 -0.78 12.37 9.32
N ARG A 304 0.52 12.24 9.59
CA ARG A 304 1.21 12.92 10.70
C ARG A 304 1.24 14.43 10.53
N LYS A 305 1.38 14.91 9.29
CA LYS A 305 1.31 16.34 8.99
C LYS A 305 -0.09 16.90 9.22
N VAL A 306 -1.12 16.19 8.74
CA VAL A 306 -2.53 16.58 8.95
C VAL A 306 -2.94 16.53 10.42
N ASN A 307 -2.47 15.52 11.17
CA ASN A 307 -2.81 15.33 12.58
C ASN A 307 -1.76 15.89 13.54
N HIS A 308 -0.88 16.79 13.08
CA HIS A 308 0.27 17.27 13.87
C HIS A 308 -0.17 17.88 15.21
N SER A 309 -1.22 18.70 15.21
CA SER A 309 -1.75 19.33 16.43
C SER A 309 -2.20 18.31 17.48
N ARG A 310 -2.82 17.20 17.04
CA ARG A 310 -3.27 16.11 17.91
C ARG A 310 -2.10 15.29 18.43
N GLU A 311 -1.11 14.97 17.60
CA GLU A 311 0.12 14.30 18.05
C GLU A 311 0.87 15.12 19.10
N MET A 312 0.91 16.45 18.94
CA MET A 312 1.53 17.36 19.91
C MET A 312 0.76 17.40 21.25
N ALA A 313 -0.58 17.32 21.22
CA ALA A 313 -1.38 17.19 22.44
C ALA A 313 -1.11 15.85 23.15
N LEU A 314 -1.08 14.75 22.40
CA LEU A 314 -0.76 13.43 22.92
C LEU A 314 0.66 13.39 23.51
N ASP A 315 1.66 13.96 22.84
CA ASP A 315 3.05 14.02 23.32
C ASP A 315 3.17 14.75 24.66
N LYS A 316 2.42 15.84 24.87
CA LYS A 316 2.37 16.55 26.15
C LYS A 316 1.82 15.64 27.27
N SER A 317 0.71 14.95 27.02
CA SER A 317 0.13 14.01 27.99
C SER A 317 1.08 12.85 28.30
N LEU A 318 1.74 12.29 27.29
CA LEU A 318 2.73 11.22 27.45
C LEU A 318 3.90 11.64 28.35
N LYS A 319 4.36 12.89 28.21
CA LYS A 319 5.42 13.46 29.06
C LYS A 319 4.94 13.68 30.49
N LEU A 320 3.74 14.22 30.67
CA LEU A 320 3.16 14.52 31.98
C LEU A 320 2.89 13.25 32.80
N TYR A 321 2.34 12.21 32.17
CA TYR A 321 1.95 10.96 32.82
C TYR A 321 3.01 9.85 32.71
N ARG A 322 4.27 10.19 32.41
CA ARG A 322 5.36 9.21 32.22
C ARG A 322 5.52 8.27 33.42
N THR A 323 5.43 8.81 34.64
CA THR A 323 5.57 8.07 35.90
C THR A 323 4.24 7.64 36.52
N ALA A 324 3.11 7.92 35.89
CA ALA A 324 1.78 7.62 36.42
C ALA A 324 1.55 6.10 36.52
N GLY A 325 0.84 5.68 37.57
CA GLY A 325 0.35 4.32 37.74
C GLY A 325 -1.05 4.13 37.14
N PRO A 326 -1.58 2.89 37.12
CA PRO A 326 -2.94 2.62 36.61
C PRO A 326 -4.03 3.41 37.34
N ALA A 327 -3.91 3.59 38.66
CA ALA A 327 -4.89 4.32 39.47
C ALA A 327 -5.00 5.81 39.09
N ASP A 328 -3.90 6.43 38.64
CA ASP A 328 -3.87 7.85 38.25
C ASP A 328 -4.69 8.13 36.97
N VAL A 329 -4.98 7.08 36.20
CA VAL A 329 -5.78 7.12 34.96
C VAL A 329 -7.20 6.60 35.18
N GLY A 330 -7.60 6.38 36.44
CA GLY A 330 -8.94 5.90 36.80
C GLY A 330 -9.15 4.39 36.68
N VAL A 331 -8.08 3.59 36.56
CA VAL A 331 -8.20 2.12 36.58
C VAL A 331 -8.59 1.65 37.98
N SER A 332 -9.63 0.82 38.09
CA SER A 332 -10.07 0.27 39.38
C SER A 332 -8.96 -0.53 40.08
N ASP A 333 -8.83 -0.37 41.41
CA ASP A 333 -7.86 -1.09 42.24
C ASP A 333 -7.94 -2.62 42.15
N LYS A 334 -9.03 -3.16 41.58
CA LYS A 334 -9.25 -4.59 41.33
C LYS A 334 -8.56 -5.12 40.09
N LEU A 335 -8.21 -4.23 39.16
CA LEU A 335 -7.72 -4.56 37.83
C LEU A 335 -6.19 -4.47 37.73
N PHE A 336 -5.46 -4.22 38.82
CA PHE A 336 -4.00 -4.28 38.79
C PHE A 336 -3.43 -4.78 40.13
N PRO A 337 -2.22 -5.37 40.12
CA PRO A 337 -1.61 -5.92 41.34
C PRO A 337 -1.21 -4.80 42.30
N HIS A 338 -1.68 -4.88 43.54
CA HIS A 338 -1.41 -3.90 44.61
C HIS A 338 -0.03 -4.09 45.29
N LYS A 339 0.61 -5.24 45.03
CA LYS A 339 1.90 -5.65 45.61
C LYS A 339 2.73 -6.39 44.56
N SER A 340 3.26 -5.65 43.58
CA SER A 340 4.44 -6.16 42.87
C SER A 340 5.62 -5.93 43.82
N THR A 341 6.21 -6.98 44.38
CA THR A 341 7.69 -6.94 44.50
C THR A 341 8.16 -6.71 43.07
N PRO A 342 8.77 -5.57 42.74
CA PRO A 342 9.19 -5.35 41.37
C PRO A 342 10.21 -6.44 41.05
N SER A 343 9.81 -7.43 40.25
CA SER A 343 10.79 -7.98 39.33
C SER A 343 11.29 -6.77 38.57
N ILE A 344 12.58 -6.49 38.70
CA ILE A 344 13.21 -5.28 38.20
C ILE A 344 12.74 -5.04 36.76
N GLY A 345 11.94 -4.00 36.55
CA GLY A 345 11.48 -3.57 35.23
C GLY A 345 10.03 -3.89 34.83
N SER A 346 9.30 -4.78 35.53
CA SER A 346 7.94 -5.15 35.08
C SER A 346 6.82 -4.35 35.74
N TYR A 347 5.95 -3.77 34.93
CA TYR A 347 4.79 -2.98 35.34
C TYR A 347 3.47 -3.59 34.83
N PRO A 348 2.31 -3.28 35.44
CA PRO A 348 1.03 -3.84 35.00
C PRO A 348 0.78 -3.61 33.51
N TYR A 349 0.26 -4.62 32.82
CA TYR A 349 -0.05 -4.59 31.39
C TYR A 349 1.14 -4.37 30.44
N GLU A 350 2.37 -4.59 30.89
CA GLU A 350 3.57 -4.44 30.04
C GLU A 350 3.50 -5.24 28.74
N ILE A 351 2.95 -6.47 28.76
CA ILE A 351 2.81 -7.33 27.59
C ILE A 351 1.92 -6.66 26.52
N ALA A 352 0.78 -6.07 26.93
CA ALA A 352 -0.10 -5.32 26.03
C ALA A 352 0.59 -4.06 25.49
N VAL A 353 1.41 -3.38 26.30
CA VAL A 353 2.20 -2.23 25.85
C VAL A 353 3.25 -2.63 24.81
N GLN A 354 3.93 -3.76 25.01
CA GLN A 354 4.91 -4.28 24.05
C GLN A 354 4.24 -4.70 22.74
N GLU A 355 3.06 -5.32 22.81
CA GLU A 355 2.25 -5.65 21.64
C GLU A 355 1.86 -4.39 20.88
N LEU A 356 1.33 -3.37 21.56
CA LEU A 356 0.96 -2.10 20.93
C LEU A 356 2.16 -1.43 20.24
N ARG A 357 3.36 -1.51 20.84
CA ARG A 357 4.60 -1.00 20.22
C ARG A 357 4.98 -1.72 18.93
N SER A 358 4.48 -2.94 18.71
CA SER A 358 4.74 -3.67 17.46
C SER A 358 4.00 -3.07 16.26
N ILE A 359 2.97 -2.25 16.48
CA ILE A 359 2.19 -1.61 15.39
C ILE A 359 3.10 -0.85 14.42
N SER A 360 4.15 -0.19 14.90
CA SER A 360 5.08 0.60 14.09
C SER A 360 6.03 -0.25 13.23
N LYS A 361 6.04 -1.58 13.40
CA LYS A 361 6.78 -2.53 12.55
C LYS A 361 5.96 -3.03 11.37
N GLU A 362 4.65 -2.85 11.43
CA GLU A 362 3.73 -3.26 10.38
C GLU A 362 3.54 -2.13 9.36
N PHE A 363 3.30 -2.51 8.09
CA PHE A 363 3.05 -1.58 6.98
C PHE A 363 1.68 -1.81 6.34
N CYS A 364 1.04 -2.95 6.61
CA CYS A 364 -0.30 -3.27 6.11
C CYS A 364 -1.36 -2.81 7.12
N PRO A 365 -2.39 -2.04 6.69
CA PRO A 365 -3.49 -1.61 7.57
C PRO A 365 -4.17 -2.77 8.30
N GLN A 366 -4.45 -3.89 7.61
CA GLN A 366 -5.09 -5.06 8.23
C GLN A 366 -4.24 -5.64 9.38
N LYS A 367 -2.92 -5.79 9.19
CA LYS A 367 -2.01 -6.29 10.23
C LYS A 367 -1.88 -5.35 11.43
N LYS A 368 -1.97 -4.04 11.19
CA LYS A 368 -2.00 -3.04 12.25
C LYS A 368 -3.29 -3.12 13.06
N LEU A 369 -4.44 -3.30 12.41
CA LEU A 369 -5.70 -3.53 13.08
C LEU A 369 -5.67 -4.82 13.92
N GLU A 370 -5.13 -5.91 13.37
CA GLU A 370 -4.91 -7.15 14.13
C GLU A 370 -3.99 -6.95 15.35
N CYS A 371 -2.97 -6.08 15.25
CA CYS A 371 -2.13 -5.69 16.39
C CYS A 371 -2.94 -4.96 17.48
N ILE A 372 -3.87 -4.08 17.11
CA ILE A 372 -4.77 -3.40 18.07
C ILE A 372 -5.68 -4.43 18.74
N VAL A 373 -6.29 -5.34 17.96
CA VAL A 373 -7.15 -6.40 18.50
C VAL A 373 -6.37 -7.30 19.48
N ARG A 374 -5.16 -7.74 19.11
CA ARG A 374 -4.28 -8.51 20.00
C ARG A 374 -3.96 -7.75 21.29
N THR A 375 -3.69 -6.45 21.19
CA THR A 375 -3.44 -5.59 22.35
C THR A 375 -4.64 -5.57 23.31
N LEU A 376 -5.85 -5.37 22.80
CA LEU A 376 -7.06 -5.34 23.63
C LEU A 376 -7.38 -6.71 24.25
N ARG A 377 -7.17 -7.80 23.51
CA ARG A 377 -7.29 -9.17 24.07
C ARG A 377 -6.30 -9.40 25.21
N LEU A 378 -5.04 -8.99 25.05
CA LEU A 378 -4.03 -9.07 26.11
C LEU A 378 -4.39 -8.22 27.33
N ILE A 379 -5.03 -7.07 27.14
CA ILE A 379 -5.58 -6.26 28.24
C ILE A 379 -6.63 -7.06 29.01
N CYS A 380 -7.59 -7.66 28.30
CA CYS A 380 -8.62 -8.48 28.92
C CYS A 380 -8.02 -9.66 29.68
N ASP A 381 -7.10 -10.41 29.06
CA ASP A 381 -6.41 -11.55 29.69
C ASP A 381 -5.67 -11.13 30.98
N CYS A 382 -4.96 -10.00 30.95
CA CYS A 382 -4.27 -9.47 32.13
C CYS A 382 -5.26 -9.09 33.24
N ALA A 383 -6.32 -8.36 32.90
CA ALA A 383 -7.32 -7.90 33.84
C ALA A 383 -8.09 -9.06 34.50
N GLU A 384 -8.45 -10.09 33.72
CA GLU A 384 -9.06 -11.31 34.25
C GLU A 384 -8.14 -12.04 35.23
N GLN A 385 -6.84 -12.14 34.93
CA GLN A 385 -5.85 -12.73 35.83
C GLN A 385 -5.71 -11.95 37.15
N TYR A 386 -5.68 -10.61 37.09
CA TYR A 386 -5.59 -9.77 38.29
C TYR A 386 -6.85 -9.85 39.16
N CYS A 387 -8.03 -9.92 38.54
CA CYS A 387 -9.30 -10.14 39.24
C CYS A 387 -9.38 -11.55 39.87
N GLY A 388 -9.03 -12.59 39.11
CA GLY A 388 -9.06 -13.99 39.54
C GLY A 388 -8.10 -14.29 40.69
N SER A 389 -6.92 -13.66 40.70
CA SER A 389 -5.95 -13.80 41.79
C SER A 389 -6.45 -13.23 43.13
N ARG A 390 -7.46 -12.35 43.13
CA ARG A 390 -8.05 -11.76 44.34
C ARG A 390 -9.22 -12.56 44.90
N GLN A 391 -9.87 -13.39 44.08
CA GLN A 391 -11.06 -14.17 44.46
C GLN A 391 -10.73 -15.66 44.57
N SER A 392 -9.96 -16.03 45.58
CA SER A 392 -9.83 -17.44 46.00
C SER A 392 -11.16 -17.90 46.62
N GLY A 393 -12.10 -18.38 45.81
CA GLY A 393 -13.28 -19.10 46.30
C GLY A 393 -14.57 -19.04 45.48
N ALA A 394 -14.71 -18.16 44.49
CA ALA A 394 -15.92 -18.11 43.67
C ALA A 394 -15.58 -17.78 42.21
N LEU A 395 -15.94 -18.69 41.31
CA LEU A 395 -15.96 -18.49 39.86
C LEU A 395 -16.99 -17.41 39.51
N ILE A 396 -16.61 -16.14 39.63
CA ILE A 396 -17.32 -15.04 38.99
C ILE A 396 -16.32 -14.40 38.04
N VAL A 397 -16.33 -14.86 36.79
CA VAL A 397 -15.79 -14.13 35.66
C VAL A 397 -16.66 -12.88 35.52
N SER A 398 -16.34 -11.81 36.26
CA SER A 398 -16.85 -10.50 35.91
C SER A 398 -16.21 -10.16 34.58
N ALA A 399 -16.96 -10.38 33.50
CA ALA A 399 -16.59 -9.91 32.18
C ALA A 399 -16.29 -8.41 32.29
N ILE A 400 -15.10 -8.03 31.83
CA ILE A 400 -14.64 -6.64 31.86
C ILE A 400 -15.61 -5.82 31.00
N GLY A 401 -16.23 -4.81 31.61
CA GLY A 401 -17.11 -3.90 30.90
C GLY A 401 -16.33 -2.86 30.09
N ALA A 402 -17.02 -2.15 29.20
CA ALA A 402 -16.42 -1.03 28.46
C ALA A 402 -15.88 0.08 29.40
N ASP A 403 -16.57 0.30 30.53
CA ASP A 403 -16.18 1.28 31.55
C ASP A 403 -14.87 0.91 32.28
N ASP A 404 -14.54 -0.37 32.34
CA ASP A 404 -13.28 -0.87 32.91
C ASP A 404 -12.16 -0.90 31.85
N LEU A 405 -12.51 -1.21 30.59
CA LEU A 405 -11.55 -1.37 29.50
C LEU A 405 -10.88 -0.03 29.10
N LEU A 406 -11.66 1.04 28.98
CA LEU A 406 -11.18 2.31 28.42
C LEU A 406 -10.10 2.99 29.29
N PRO A 407 -10.22 3.03 30.64
CA PRO A 407 -9.13 3.49 31.51
C PRO A 407 -7.86 2.66 31.37
N ILE A 408 -7.97 1.32 31.28
CA ILE A 408 -6.80 0.45 31.12
C ILE A 408 -6.14 0.70 29.76
N LEU A 409 -6.93 0.81 28.70
CA LEU A 409 -6.43 1.10 27.35
C LEU A 409 -5.73 2.45 27.31
N SER A 410 -6.28 3.47 27.97
CA SER A 410 -5.66 4.80 28.10
C SER A 410 -4.31 4.73 28.83
N TYR A 411 -4.22 3.93 29.89
CA TYR A 411 -2.95 3.66 30.58
C TYR A 411 -1.94 2.94 29.67
N VAL A 412 -2.37 1.94 28.89
CA VAL A 412 -1.52 1.23 27.93
C VAL A 412 -0.99 2.16 26.84
N VAL A 413 -1.85 3.05 26.30
CA VAL A 413 -1.46 4.10 25.35
C VAL A 413 -0.41 5.02 25.98
N LEU A 414 -0.64 5.48 27.22
CA LEU A 414 0.31 6.33 27.95
C LEU A 414 1.70 5.68 28.11
N LYS A 415 1.73 4.38 28.44
CA LYS A 415 2.98 3.62 28.59
C LYS A 415 3.62 3.23 27.26
N SER A 416 2.87 3.18 26.16
CA SER A 416 3.42 2.86 24.83
C SER A 416 4.42 3.90 24.36
N ASN A 417 4.20 5.18 24.72
CA ASN A 417 4.98 6.34 24.27
C ASN A 417 5.01 6.48 22.74
N LEU A 418 3.89 6.17 22.08
CA LEU A 418 3.72 6.28 20.63
C LEU A 418 2.86 7.50 20.27
N THR A 419 3.51 8.63 19.96
CA THR A 419 2.81 9.84 19.51
C THR A 419 2.14 9.67 18.15
N GLN A 420 2.72 8.82 17.29
CA GLN A 420 2.20 8.54 15.95
C GLN A 420 0.92 7.71 15.92
N LEU A 421 0.48 7.18 17.07
CA LEU A 421 -0.69 6.31 17.16
C LEU A 421 -1.98 7.02 16.71
N VAL A 422 -2.09 8.34 16.91
CA VAL A 422 -3.20 9.14 16.38
C VAL A 422 -3.29 9.05 14.87
N SER A 423 -2.17 9.28 14.18
CA SER A 423 -2.09 9.24 12.72
C SER A 423 -2.21 7.82 12.17
N GLU A 424 -1.68 6.83 12.89
CA GLU A 424 -1.88 5.42 12.54
C GLU A 424 -3.37 5.07 12.59
N CYS A 425 -4.08 5.35 13.69
CA CYS A 425 -5.51 5.06 13.80
C CYS A 425 -6.37 5.82 12.77
N ALA A 426 -6.04 7.09 12.47
CA ALA A 426 -6.71 7.85 11.42
C ALA A 426 -6.51 7.21 10.03
N ALA A 427 -5.31 6.72 9.74
CA ALA A 427 -5.04 6.00 8.49
C ALA A 427 -5.77 4.64 8.43
N LEU A 428 -5.90 3.93 9.56
CA LEU A 428 -6.65 2.67 9.61
C LEU A 428 -8.14 2.88 9.33
N GLU A 429 -8.74 3.95 9.85
CA GLU A 429 -10.13 4.31 9.57
C GLU A 429 -10.37 4.59 8.08
N GLU A 430 -9.42 5.26 7.41
CA GLU A 430 -9.53 5.60 5.99
C GLU A 430 -9.25 4.42 5.04
N PHE A 431 -8.32 3.51 5.39
CA PHE A 431 -7.87 2.46 4.47
C PHE A 431 -8.49 1.08 4.70
N ILE A 432 -9.07 0.81 5.87
CA ILE A 432 -9.68 -0.49 6.14
C ILE A 432 -11.08 -0.50 5.55
N HIS A 433 -11.36 -1.52 4.73
CA HIS A 433 -12.67 -1.69 4.13
C HIS A 433 -13.77 -1.83 5.20
N GLU A 434 -14.88 -1.13 5.03
CA GLU A 434 -15.99 -1.03 6.00
C GLU A 434 -16.47 -2.40 6.51
N GLY A 435 -16.47 -3.42 5.64
CA GLY A 435 -16.83 -4.78 6.01
C GLY A 435 -15.99 -5.39 7.14
N TYR A 436 -14.71 -5.02 7.27
CA TYR A 436 -13.85 -5.44 8.38
C TYR A 436 -14.08 -4.62 9.66
N LEU A 437 -14.65 -3.42 9.54
CA LEU A 437 -15.00 -2.59 10.69
C LEU A 437 -16.34 -3.01 11.33
N ILE A 438 -17.06 -3.96 10.74
CA ILE A 438 -18.27 -4.54 11.30
C ILE A 438 -17.88 -5.72 12.21
N GLY A 439 -17.71 -5.47 13.52
CA GLY A 439 -17.43 -6.53 14.48
C GLY A 439 -16.50 -6.13 15.61
N GLU A 440 -15.67 -7.08 16.04
CA GLU A 440 -14.69 -6.91 17.12
C GLU A 440 -13.61 -5.91 16.72
N GLU A 441 -13.16 -5.98 15.48
CA GLU A 441 -12.10 -5.16 14.92
C GLU A 441 -12.47 -3.67 14.94
N GLY A 442 -13.66 -3.31 14.45
CA GLY A 442 -14.16 -1.94 14.49
C GLY A 442 -14.42 -1.45 15.91
N TYR A 443 -14.92 -2.32 16.81
CA TYR A 443 -15.04 -2.01 18.23
C TYR A 443 -13.67 -1.69 18.86
N CYS A 444 -12.65 -2.47 18.52
CA CYS A 444 -11.29 -2.30 19.03
C CYS A 444 -10.66 -0.99 18.52
N LEU A 445 -10.80 -0.69 17.23
CA LEU A 445 -10.33 0.57 16.65
C LEU A 445 -11.03 1.79 17.28
N THR A 446 -12.36 1.73 17.42
CA THR A 446 -13.16 2.81 18.03
C THR A 446 -12.78 3.01 19.50
N SER A 447 -12.54 1.93 20.24
CA SER A 447 -12.09 2.00 21.64
C SER A 447 -10.70 2.63 21.74
N MET A 448 -9.78 2.29 20.82
CA MET A 448 -8.44 2.90 20.74
C MET A 448 -8.53 4.40 20.43
N GLN A 449 -9.35 4.81 19.46
CA GLN A 449 -9.59 6.22 19.15
C GLN A 449 -10.19 6.98 20.35
N SER A 450 -11.12 6.37 21.08
CA SER A 450 -11.71 6.96 22.28
C SER A 450 -10.68 7.13 23.40
N ALA A 451 -9.81 6.14 23.62
CA ALA A 451 -8.70 6.23 24.56
C ALA A 451 -7.70 7.33 24.15
N LEU A 452 -7.36 7.44 22.85
CA LEU A 452 -6.49 8.51 22.33
C LEU A 452 -7.09 9.89 22.59
N LEU A 453 -8.38 10.10 22.29
CA LEU A 453 -9.06 11.37 22.54
C LEU A 453 -9.06 11.75 24.03
N TYR A 454 -9.27 10.76 24.92
CA TYR A 454 -9.16 10.97 26.35
C TYR A 454 -7.74 11.39 26.75
N VAL A 455 -6.71 10.66 26.31
CA VAL A 455 -5.32 10.99 26.64
C VAL A 455 -4.92 12.35 26.06
N GLU A 456 -5.36 12.70 24.86
CA GLU A 456 -5.15 14.04 24.28
C GLU A 456 -5.74 15.15 25.17
N SER A 457 -6.90 14.89 25.78
CA SER A 457 -7.59 15.84 26.66
C SER A 457 -6.86 16.10 27.98
N LEU A 458 -6.08 15.14 28.48
CA LEU A 458 -5.27 15.28 29.70
C LEU A 458 -4.18 16.36 29.60
N SER A 459 -3.85 16.81 28.39
CA SER A 459 -2.89 17.90 28.17
C SER A 459 -3.50 19.30 28.30
N LYS A 460 -4.84 19.38 28.36
CA LYS A 460 -5.60 20.63 28.43
C LYS A 460 -5.98 21.00 29.87
N GLU A 461 -5.96 20.01 30.77
CA GLU A 461 -6.08 20.17 32.22
C GLU A 461 -4.71 20.47 32.84
#